data_AF-A0A1I1BSN9-F1
#
_entry.id   AF-A0A1I1BSN9-F1
#
_cell.length_a   1.000
_cell.length_b   1.000
_cell.length_c   1.000
_cell.angle_alpha   90.00
_cell.angle_beta   90.00
_cell.angle_gamma   90.00
#
_symmetry.space_group_name_H-M   'P 1'
#
loop_
_entity.id
_entity.type
_entity.pdbx_description
1 polymer ?
#
loop_
_entity_poly.entity_id
_entity_poly.type
_entity_poly.pdbx_seq_one_letter_code
_entity_poly.pdbx_strand_id
1 'polypeptide(L)'
;MKTEILQQVTIVDMNEELLTRVDFSHAVDVPGSLAIGWSVVTYPLGLREFEVVYDRREERTVSSKVVDIEVDTTGEKSALRAYLEPITLIIGQHDVGAAE
;
A
#
# COMPACT_ATOMS: atom_id res chain seq x y z
N MET A 1 -6.87 9.08 -18.58
CA MET A 1 -6.45 9.45 -17.21
C MET A 1 -6.15 8.15 -16.50
N LYS A 2 -4.94 7.94 -16.00
CA LYS A 2 -4.57 6.72 -15.26
C LYS A 2 -4.99 6.92 -13.80
N THR A 3 -5.77 6.02 -13.24
CA THR A 3 -6.16 6.05 -11.82
C THR A 3 -5.49 4.92 -11.09
N GLU A 4 -4.82 5.20 -9.98
CA GLU A 4 -4.11 4.21 -9.18
C GLU A 4 -4.51 4.32 -7.71
N ILE A 5 -4.76 3.18 -7.08
CA ILE A 5 -5.02 3.10 -5.63
C ILE A 5 -3.73 2.66 -4.96
N LEU A 6 -3.17 3.54 -4.14
CA LEU A 6 -1.93 3.36 -3.43
C LEU A 6 -2.18 3.28 -1.92
N GLN A 7 -1.31 2.59 -1.21
CA GLN A 7 -1.25 2.65 0.24
C GLN A 7 0.20 2.83 0.66
N GLN A 8 0.47 3.87 1.44
CA GLN A 8 1.80 4.10 1.97
C GLN A 8 2.06 3.10 3.10
N VAL A 9 3.12 2.30 2.93
CA VAL A 9 3.54 1.28 3.88
C VAL A 9 4.89 1.68 4.47
N THR A 10 4.91 1.89 5.78
CA THR A 10 6.14 2.11 6.52
C THR A 10 6.63 0.77 7.04
N ILE A 11 7.87 0.42 6.72
CA ILE A 11 8.52 -0.82 7.19
C ILE A 11 9.50 -0.43 8.29
N VAL A 12 9.32 -1.01 9.47
CA VAL A 12 10.16 -0.78 10.64
C VAL A 12 10.75 -2.09 11.17
N ASP A 13 11.83 -2.01 11.93
CA ASP A 13 12.35 -3.15 12.69
C ASP A 13 11.57 -3.36 14.02
N MET A 14 12.00 -4.35 14.80
CA MET A 14 11.41 -4.67 16.10
C MET A 14 11.61 -3.58 17.17
N ASN A 15 12.48 -2.60 16.93
CA ASN A 15 12.73 -1.44 17.79
C ASN A 15 12.03 -0.18 17.26
N GLU A 16 11.11 -0.31 16.29
CA GLU A 16 10.42 0.78 15.61
C GLU A 16 11.36 1.70 14.80
N GLU A 17 12.58 1.24 14.49
CA GLU A 17 13.50 1.97 13.62
C GLU A 17 13.01 1.90 12.17
N LEU A 18 12.90 3.05 11.51
CA LEU A 18 12.49 3.14 10.12
C LEU A 18 13.53 2.48 9.22
N LEU A 19 13.13 1.42 8.53
CA LEU A 19 13.94 0.79 7.50
C LEU A 19 13.66 1.41 6.14
N THR A 20 12.39 1.47 5.75
CA THR A 20 11.98 2.05 4.47
C THR A 20 10.50 2.44 4.47
N ARG A 21 10.10 3.16 3.42
CA ARG A 21 8.72 3.49 3.12
C ARG A 21 8.47 3.28 1.65
N VAL A 22 7.37 2.61 1.32
CA VAL A 22 7.01 2.26 -0.06
C VAL A 22 5.54 2.55 -0.30
N ASP A 23 5.20 2.91 -1.54
CA ASP A 23 3.81 2.97 -1.99
C ASP A 23 3.44 1.60 -2.58
N PHE A 24 2.52 0.90 -1.93
CA PHE A 24 1.99 -0.37 -2.43
C PHE A 24 0.80 -0.11 -3.35
N SER A 25 0.86 -0.60 -4.59
CA SER A 25 -0.20 -0.45 -5.60
C SER A 25 -1.24 -1.56 -5.47
N HIS A 26 -2.45 -1.20 -5.06
CA HIS A 26 -3.57 -2.13 -4.93
C HIS A 26 -4.24 -2.42 -6.26
N ALA A 27 -4.41 -1.37 -7.08
CA ALA A 27 -5.06 -1.45 -8.37
C ALA A 27 -4.66 -0.29 -9.28
N VAL A 28 -4.60 -0.57 -10.58
CA VAL A 28 -4.32 0.38 -11.64
C VAL A 28 -5.51 0.39 -12.62
N ASP A 29 -5.78 1.55 -13.21
CA ASP A 29 -6.88 1.79 -14.16
C ASP A 29 -8.26 1.48 -13.58
N VAL A 30 -8.45 1.84 -12.31
CA VAL A 30 -9.71 1.64 -11.60
C VAL A 30 -10.85 2.37 -12.31
N PRO A 31 -11.91 1.66 -12.72
CA PRO A 31 -13.04 2.28 -13.41
C PRO A 31 -13.88 3.09 -12.42
N GLY A 32 -14.11 4.36 -12.73
CA GLY A 32 -14.98 5.25 -11.95
C GLY A 32 -14.25 6.38 -11.24
N SER A 33 -15.01 7.19 -10.51
CA SER A 33 -14.47 8.25 -9.64
C SER A 33 -14.04 7.65 -8.30
N LEU A 34 -13.01 8.24 -7.66
CA LEU A 34 -12.68 8.01 -6.25
C LEU A 34 -12.90 9.33 -5.51
N ALA A 35 -13.28 9.26 -4.23
CA ALA A 35 -13.37 10.42 -3.38
C ALA A 35 -12.80 10.13 -1.99
N ILE A 36 -12.29 11.18 -1.34
CA ILE A 36 -11.85 11.10 0.05
C ILE A 36 -13.00 10.63 0.93
N GLY A 37 -12.71 9.73 1.86
CA GLY A 37 -13.68 9.10 2.75
C GLY A 37 -14.32 7.83 2.19
N TRP A 38 -14.13 7.50 0.91
CA TRP A 38 -14.55 6.21 0.37
C TRP A 38 -13.76 5.07 0.99
N SER A 39 -14.38 3.89 1.10
CA SER A 39 -13.73 2.68 1.57
C SER A 39 -13.33 1.79 0.39
N VAL A 40 -12.10 1.28 0.43
CA VAL A 40 -11.58 0.28 -0.50
C VAL A 40 -11.38 -1.02 0.27
N VAL A 41 -11.95 -2.11 -0.26
CA VAL A 41 -11.84 -3.44 0.33
C VAL A 41 -10.76 -4.23 -0.39
N THR A 42 -9.75 -4.69 0.34
CA THR A 42 -8.58 -5.40 -0.19
C THR A 42 -8.18 -6.57 0.73
N TYR A 43 -7.11 -7.28 0.40
CA TYR A 43 -6.47 -8.20 1.34
C TYR A 43 -5.51 -7.42 2.25
N PRO A 44 -5.31 -7.85 3.51
CA PRO A 44 -4.31 -7.25 4.36
C PRO A 44 -2.93 -7.33 3.70
N LEU A 45 -2.08 -6.35 3.99
CA LEU A 45 -0.69 -6.35 3.57
C LEU A 45 0.17 -7.00 4.64
N GLY A 46 1.20 -7.70 4.19
CA GLY A 46 2.24 -8.30 5.01
C GLY A 46 3.60 -8.15 4.33
N LEU A 47 4.62 -8.71 4.96
CA LEU A 47 5.96 -8.76 4.40
C LEU A 47 6.29 -10.16 3.92
N ARG A 48 6.99 -10.23 2.80
CA ARG A 48 7.78 -11.38 2.38
C ARG A 48 9.18 -10.86 2.15
N GLU A 49 10.09 -11.14 3.08
CA GLU A 49 11.38 -10.46 3.13
C GLU A 49 11.20 -8.94 3.27
N PHE A 50 11.77 -8.17 2.36
CA PHE A 50 11.64 -6.71 2.31
C PHE A 50 10.54 -6.24 1.34
N GLU A 51 9.78 -7.19 0.77
CA GLU A 51 8.71 -6.89 -0.18
C GLU A 51 7.35 -6.86 0.53
N VAL A 52 6.59 -5.78 0.31
CA VAL A 52 5.20 -5.70 0.74
C VAL A 52 4.35 -6.55 -0.20
N VAL A 53 3.58 -7.48 0.37
CA VAL A 53 2.72 -8.40 -0.39
C VAL A 53 1.35 -8.49 0.24
N TYR A 54 0.38 -9.02 -0.49
CA TYR A 54 -0.90 -9.40 0.11
C TYR A 54 -0.74 -10.63 1.01
N ASP A 55 -1.17 -10.53 2.27
CA ASP A 55 -1.33 -11.67 3.15
C ASP A 55 -2.70 -12.32 2.93
N ARG A 56 -2.68 -13.48 2.24
CA ARG A 56 -3.89 -14.25 1.91
C ARG A 56 -4.07 -15.49 2.79
N ARG A 57 -3.30 -15.65 3.88
CA ARG A 57 -3.30 -16.89 4.68
C ARG A 57 -4.66 -17.23 5.30
N GLU A 58 -5.45 -16.22 5.65
CA GLU A 58 -6.76 -16.39 6.31
C GLU A 58 -7.96 -16.08 5.40
N GLU A 59 -7.74 -15.84 4.10
CA GLU A 59 -8.78 -15.38 3.15
C GLU A 59 -9.60 -14.15 3.63
N ARG A 60 -9.09 -13.43 4.63
CA ARG A 60 -9.75 -12.26 5.22
C ARG A 60 -9.55 -11.03 4.36
N THR A 61 -10.56 -10.17 4.34
CA THR A 61 -10.49 -8.84 3.73
C THR A 61 -10.38 -7.76 4.78
N VAL A 62 -9.81 -6.63 4.38
CA VAL A 62 -9.74 -5.40 5.19
C VAL A 62 -10.33 -4.25 4.39
N SER A 63 -10.87 -3.27 5.10
CA SER A 63 -11.38 -2.02 4.52
C SER A 63 -10.49 -0.87 4.97
N SER A 64 -9.95 -0.13 4.01
CA SER A 64 -9.15 1.08 4.26
C SER A 64 -9.83 2.28 3.62
N LYS A 65 -9.83 3.42 4.30
CA LYS A 65 -10.37 4.65 3.71
C LYS A 65 -9.39 5.30 2.76
N VAL A 66 -9.89 5.90 1.69
CA VAL A 66 -9.17 6.90 0.90
C VAL A 66 -9.05 8.16 1.76
N VAL A 67 -7.84 8.56 2.10
CA VAL A 67 -7.56 9.74 2.94
C VAL A 67 -7.03 10.91 2.14
N ASP A 68 -6.45 10.64 0.96
CA ASP A 68 -5.90 11.67 0.10
C ASP A 68 -6.03 11.31 -1.37
N ILE A 69 -6.03 12.32 -2.24
CA ILE A 69 -6.03 12.18 -3.69
C ILE A 69 -5.02 13.16 -4.27
N GLU A 70 -4.01 12.63 -4.94
CA GLU A 70 -3.01 13.38 -5.68
C GLU A 70 -3.35 13.37 -7.17
N VAL A 71 -3.20 14.53 -7.81
CA VAL A 71 -3.31 14.66 -9.27
C VAL A 71 -1.97 15.12 -9.81
N ASP A 72 -1.29 14.27 -10.58
CA ASP A 72 -0.07 14.64 -11.29
C ASP A 72 -0.43 15.37 -12.59
N THR A 73 -0.03 16.64 -12.67
CA THR A 73 -0.23 17.50 -13.83
C THR A 73 1.08 17.82 -14.56
N THR A 74 2.19 17.18 -14.19
CA THR A 74 3.53 17.48 -14.73
C THR A 74 3.81 16.76 -16.05
N GLY A 75 3.14 15.63 -16.31
CA GLY A 75 3.28 14.85 -17.55
C GLY A 75 2.22 15.14 -18.63
N GLU A 76 2.44 14.61 -19.84
CA GLU A 76 1.47 14.70 -20.97
C GLU A 76 0.11 14.06 -20.67
N LYS A 77 0.04 13.14 -19.70
CA LYS A 77 -1.20 12.49 -19.25
C LYS A 77 -1.35 12.69 -17.76
N SER A 78 -2.47 13.30 -17.35
CA SER A 78 -2.80 13.40 -15.94
C SER A 78 -3.00 12.00 -15.33
N ALA A 79 -2.36 11.78 -14.18
CA ALA A 79 -2.53 10.60 -13.36
C ALA A 79 -3.20 11.00 -12.04
N LEU A 80 -4.15 10.19 -11.58
CA LEU A 80 -4.82 10.36 -10.31
C LEU A 80 -4.37 9.22 -9.40
N ARG A 81 -3.80 9.55 -8.25
CA ARG A 81 -3.42 8.59 -7.21
C ARG A 81 -4.34 8.79 -6.02
N ALA A 82 -5.04 7.75 -5.61
CA ALA A 82 -5.81 7.75 -4.38
C ALA A 82 -5.03 7.02 -3.31
N TYR A 83 -4.78 7.68 -2.19
CA TYR A 83 -4.03 7.11 -1.07
C TYR A 83 -4.97 6.59 0.00
N LEU A 84 -4.79 5.33 0.35
CA LEU A 84 -5.45 4.69 1.48
C LEU A 84 -4.77 5.07 2.80
N GLU A 85 -5.48 4.87 3.92
CA GLU A 85 -4.93 4.97 5.27
C GLU A 85 -3.57 4.26 5.36
N PRO A 86 -2.49 4.96 5.78
CA PRO A 86 -1.16 4.38 5.81
C PRO A 86 -1.07 3.29 6.88
N ILE A 87 -0.18 2.34 6.67
CA ILE A 87 0.08 1.27 7.64
C ILE A 87 1.57 1.17 7.97
N THR A 88 1.84 0.53 9.10
CA THR A 88 3.19 0.15 9.51
C THR A 88 3.28 -1.37 9.56
N LEU A 89 4.29 -1.93 8.90
CA LEU A 89 4.65 -3.34 8.98
C LEU A 89 5.97 -3.47 9.72
N ILE A 90 6.04 -4.42 10.65
CA ILE A 90 7.23 -4.71 11.45
C ILE A 90 7.91 -5.93 10.82
N ILE A 91 9.18 -5.79 10.42
CA ILE A 91 9.97 -6.92 9.92
C ILE A 91 10.50 -7.75 11.09
N GLY A 92 10.26 -9.06 11.06
CA GLY A 92 10.80 -9.99 12.05
C GLY A 92 12.07 -10.68 11.59
N GLN A 93 12.82 -11.26 12.52
CA GLN A 93 14.05 -12.01 12.21
C GLN A 93 13.83 -13.18 11.23
N HIS A 94 12.62 -13.76 11.20
CA HIS A 94 12.25 -14.83 10.26
C HIS A 94 11.96 -14.33 8.84
N ASP A 95 11.64 -13.04 8.68
CA ASP A 95 11.36 -12.48 7.36
C ASP A 95 12.67 -12.17 6.61
N VAL A 96 13.80 -12.00 7.30
CA VAL A 96 15.08 -11.56 6.72
C VAL A 96 15.97 -12.72 6.19
N GLY A 97 15.53 -13.99 6.22
CA GLY A 97 16.36 -15.15 5.84
C GLY A 97 15.86 -15.85 4.57
N ALA A 98 16.69 -16.12 3.55
CA ALA A 98 17.98 -16.80 3.67
C ALA A 98 19.11 -16.11 2.91
N ALA A 99 20.12 -15.63 3.64
CA ALA A 99 21.49 -15.53 3.15
C ALA A 99 22.25 -16.78 3.62
N GLU A 100 22.32 -17.79 2.77
CA GLU A 100 23.42 -18.77 2.72
C GLU A 100 24.07 -18.71 1.34
#